data_AF-A0A117SAK0-F1
#
_entry.id   AF-A0A117SAK0-F1
#
_cell.length_a   1.000
_cell.length_b   1.000
_cell.length_c   1.000
_cell.angle_alpha   90.00
_cell.angle_beta   90.00
_cell.angle_gamma   90.00
#
_symmetry.space_group_name_H-M   'P 1'
#
loop_
_entity.id
_entity.type
_entity.pdbx_description
1 polymer ?
#
loop_
_entity_poly.entity_id
_entity_poly.type
_entity_poly.pdbx_seq_one_letter_code
_entity_poly.pdbx_strand_id
1 'polypeptide(L)'
;MIFQAESLNEFVNKTIDEEILEELTLLKNYDKTKILIQGIIDIPNCQIDLFSRLVLQNNGSLSNNKRTSHFDFLTDEELQEMELAVKEGYKLPE
;
A
#
# COMPACT_ATOMS: atom_id res chain seq x y z
N MET A 1 -36.92 14.85 -14.36
CA MET A 1 -36.45 14.96 -12.96
C MET A 1 -36.10 13.59 -12.36
N ILE A 2 -36.78 12.50 -12.74
CA ILE A 2 -36.48 11.12 -12.26
C ILE A 2 -35.10 10.60 -12.73
N PHE A 3 -34.72 10.91 -13.98
CA PHE A 3 -33.42 10.48 -14.54
C PHE A 3 -32.20 10.89 -13.71
N GLN A 4 -32.22 12.08 -13.09
CA GLN A 4 -31.12 12.52 -12.22
C GLN A 4 -31.04 11.71 -10.91
N ALA A 5 -32.19 11.32 -10.35
CA ALA A 5 -32.24 10.49 -9.16
C ALA A 5 -31.82 9.04 -9.46
N GLU A 6 -32.17 8.51 -10.64
CA GLU A 6 -31.75 7.19 -11.10
C GLU A 6 -30.24 7.13 -11.35
N SER A 7 -29.66 8.12 -12.04
CA SER A 7 -28.20 8.19 -12.26
C SER A 7 -27.41 8.35 -10.96
N LEU A 8 -27.92 9.13 -10.00
CA LEU A 8 -27.28 9.24 -8.68
C LEU A 8 -27.34 7.93 -7.91
N ASN A 9 -28.48 7.23 -7.97
CA ASN A 9 -28.63 5.92 -7.32
C ASN A 9 -27.70 4.87 -7.95
N GLU A 10 -27.57 4.86 -9.28
CA GLU A 10 -26.62 3.98 -9.98
C GLU A 10 -25.17 4.27 -9.56
N PHE A 11 -24.79 5.55 -9.49
CA PHE A 11 -23.45 5.95 -9.03
C PHE A 11 -23.18 5.52 -7.58
N VAL A 12 -24.15 5.72 -6.68
CA VAL A 12 -24.02 5.30 -5.27
C VAL A 12 -23.88 3.78 -5.17
N ASN A 13 -24.70 3.00 -5.88
CA ASN A 13 -24.58 1.54 -5.86
C ASN A 13 -23.23 1.09 -6.41
N LYS A 14 -22.75 1.70 -7.50
CA LYS A 14 -21.44 1.39 -8.08
C LYS A 14 -20.29 1.68 -7.09
N THR A 15 -20.30 2.84 -6.44
CA THR A 15 -19.27 3.17 -5.42
C THR A 15 -19.31 2.18 -4.24
N ILE A 16 -20.50 1.76 -3.80
CA ILE A 16 -20.62 0.78 -2.71
C ILE A 16 -20.10 -0.60 -3.12
N ASP A 17 -20.51 -1.08 -4.30
CA ASP A 17 -20.24 -2.44 -4.74
C ASP A 17 -18.83 -2.62 -5.31
N GLU A 18 -18.22 -1.57 -5.86
CA GLU A 18 -16.90 -1.65 -6.49
C GLU A 18 -15.84 -0.90 -5.66
N GLU A 19 -15.95 0.44 -5.59
CA GLU A 19 -14.88 1.29 -5.04
C GLU A 19 -14.63 1.03 -3.55
N ILE A 20 -15.67 0.91 -2.73
CA ILE A 20 -15.50 0.65 -1.29
C ILE A 20 -14.89 -0.74 -1.04
N LEU A 21 -15.25 -1.76 -1.84
CA LEU A 21 -14.66 -3.10 -1.70
C LEU A 21 -13.17 -3.12 -2.06
N GLU A 22 -12.79 -2.39 -3.10
CA GLU A 22 -11.39 -2.20 -3.47
C GLU A 22 -10.62 -1.46 -2.37
N GLU A 23 -11.17 -0.36 -1.85
CA GLU A 23 -10.57 0.40 -0.75
C GLU A 23 -10.41 -0.44 0.53
N LEU A 24 -11.41 -1.25 0.90
CA LEU A 24 -11.33 -2.16 2.04
C LEU A 24 -10.22 -3.20 1.86
N THR A 25 -10.04 -3.69 0.63
CA THR A 25 -8.97 -4.63 0.30
C THR A 25 -7.60 -3.96 0.42
N LEU A 26 -7.46 -2.72 -0.07
CA LEU A 26 -6.24 -1.94 0.07
C LEU A 26 -5.90 -1.67 1.55
N LEU A 27 -6.89 -1.31 2.36
CA LEU A 27 -6.69 -1.07 3.79
C LEU A 27 -6.26 -2.35 4.52
N LYS A 28 -6.88 -3.49 4.22
CA LYS A 28 -6.51 -4.79 4.77
C LYS A 28 -5.08 -5.20 4.37
N ASN A 29 -4.69 -4.94 3.14
CA ASN A 29 -3.35 -5.23 2.65
C ASN A 29 -2.30 -4.33 3.32
N TYR A 30 -2.62 -3.04 3.47
CA TYR A 30 -1.79 -2.10 4.20
C TYR A 30 -1.55 -2.52 5.65
N ASP A 31 -2.61 -2.86 6.40
CA ASP A 31 -2.49 -3.29 7.80
C ASP A 31 -1.59 -4.52 7.94
N LYS A 32 -1.69 -5.48 7.01
CA LYS A 32 -0.80 -6.65 6.98
C LYS A 32 0.65 -6.27 6.73
N THR A 33 0.91 -5.47 5.70
CA THR A 33 2.27 -4.99 5.38
C THR A 33 2.87 -4.24 6.56
N LYS A 34 2.10 -3.41 7.25
CA LYS A 34 2.55 -2.68 8.43
C LYS A 34 2.96 -3.63 9.55
N ILE A 35 2.15 -4.64 9.88
CA ILE A 35 2.48 -5.63 10.90
C ILE A 35 3.76 -6.40 10.55
N LEU A 36 3.92 -6.79 9.28
CA LEU A 36 5.11 -7.49 8.81
C LEU A 36 6.37 -6.63 8.93
N ILE A 37 6.31 -5.37 8.48
CA ILE A 37 7.44 -4.44 8.57
C ILE A 37 7.81 -4.14 10.03
N GLN A 38 6.83 -3.93 10.91
CA GLN A 38 7.06 -3.73 12.34
C GLN A 38 7.68 -4.96 13.02
N GLY A 39 7.49 -6.16 12.46
CA GLY A 39 8.14 -7.38 12.93
C GLY A 39 9.61 -7.49 12.53
N ILE A 40 10.02 -6.80 11.46
CA ILE A 40 11.39 -6.79 10.94
C ILE A 40 12.19 -5.69 11.64
N ILE A 41 11.66 -4.47 11.68
CA ILE A 41 12.39 -3.30 12.20
C ILE A 41 11.49 -2.36 13.00
N ASP A 42 12.04 -1.81 14.09
CA ASP A 42 11.37 -0.80 14.93
C ASP A 42 11.53 0.60 14.32
N ILE A 43 10.64 0.94 13.39
CA ILE A 43 10.56 2.26 12.76
C ILE A 43 9.20 2.91 12.98
N PRO A 44 9.13 4.25 13.00
CA PRO A 44 7.86 4.95 13.18
C PRO A 44 6.92 4.69 12.00
N ASN A 45 5.61 4.60 12.30
CA ASN A 45 4.56 4.31 11.32
C ASN A 45 4.63 5.21 10.06
N CYS A 46 4.98 6.48 10.22
CA CYS A 46 5.10 7.41 9.10
C CYS A 46 6.17 6.99 8.08
N GLN A 47 7.23 6.29 8.51
CA GLN A 47 8.25 5.75 7.62
C GLN A 47 7.77 4.48 6.91
N ILE A 48 6.97 3.65 7.58
CA ILE A 48 6.28 2.50 6.96
C ILE A 48 5.34 3.00 5.86
N ASP A 49 4.54 4.04 6.14
CA ASP A 49 3.65 4.68 5.18
C ASP A 49 4.39 5.21 3.95
N LEU A 50 5.54 5.86 4.19
CA LEU A 50 6.38 6.37 3.11
C LEU A 50 6.96 5.22 2.29
N PHE A 51 7.49 4.17 2.95
CA PHE A 51 8.08 3.02 2.29
C PHE A 51 7.07 2.29 1.41
N SER A 52 5.92 1.89 1.96
CA SER A 52 4.88 1.18 1.21
C SER A 52 4.42 1.98 -0.01
N ARG A 53 4.22 3.30 0.13
CA ARG A 53 3.88 4.16 -1.03
C ARG A 53 4.96 4.19 -2.09
N LEU A 54 6.23 4.30 -1.70
CA LEU A 54 7.33 4.39 -2.67
C LEU A 54 7.56 3.08 -3.42
N VAL A 55 7.39 1.94 -2.74
CA VAL A 55 7.48 0.59 -3.33
C VAL A 55 6.31 0.34 -4.28
N LEU A 56 5.07 0.68 -3.87
CA LEU A 56 3.89 0.53 -4.74
C LEU A 56 3.98 1.40 -6.00
N GLN A 57 4.44 2.64 -5.86
CA GLN A 57 4.64 3.54 -7.01
C GLN A 57 5.67 3.04 -8.02
N ASN A 58 6.60 2.20 -7.59
CA ASN A 58 7.67 1.66 -8.42
C ASN A 58 7.53 0.14 -8.60
N ASN A 59 6.29 -0.33 -8.65
CA ASN A 59 5.90 -1.69 -9.03
C ASN A 59 6.55 -2.80 -8.18
N GLY A 60 6.74 -2.56 -6.88
CA GLY A 60 7.25 -3.55 -5.94
C GLY A 60 8.73 -3.44 -5.61
N SER A 61 9.44 -2.38 -6.00
CA SER A 61 10.83 -2.15 -5.62
C SER A 61 11.10 -0.69 -5.25
N LEU A 62 12.02 -0.43 -4.33
CA LEU A 62 12.49 0.92 -3.99
C LEU A 62 13.66 1.32 -4.89
N SER A 63 13.62 2.53 -5.46
CA SER A 63 14.76 3.02 -6.25
C SER A 63 15.95 3.39 -5.37
N ASN A 64 17.17 3.18 -5.87
CA ASN A 64 18.42 3.48 -5.13
C ASN A 64 18.51 4.93 -4.60
N ASN A 65 17.97 5.90 -5.35
CA ASN A 65 17.94 7.30 -4.91
C ASN A 65 16.98 7.52 -3.74
N LYS A 66 15.82 6.84 -3.73
CA LYS A 66 14.84 6.93 -2.64
C LYS A 66 15.35 6.21 -1.40
N ARG A 67 16.06 5.11 -1.58
CA ARG A 67 16.77 4.41 -0.51
C ARG A 67 17.78 5.32 0.19
N THR A 68 18.74 5.88 -0.53
CA THR A 68 19.77 6.76 0.05
C THR A 68 19.20 8.06 0.62
N SER A 69 18.08 8.57 0.09
CA SER A 69 17.49 9.82 0.59
C SER A 69 16.63 9.66 1.85
N HIS A 70 16.01 8.51 2.07
CA HIS A 70 15.01 8.34 3.13
C HIS A 70 15.28 7.14 4.06
N PHE A 71 16.07 6.16 3.61
CA PHE A 71 16.26 4.86 4.26
C PHE A 71 17.75 4.46 4.31
N ASP A 72 18.66 5.43 4.36
CA ASP A 72 20.12 5.18 4.41
C ASP A 72 20.56 4.45 5.68
N PHE A 73 19.72 4.46 6.70
CA PHE A 73 19.92 3.73 7.96
C PHE A 73 19.52 2.25 7.88
N LEU A 74 18.87 1.79 6.80
CA LEU A 74 18.51 0.39 6.58
C LEU A 74 19.63 -0.36 5.86
N THR A 75 19.90 -1.57 6.32
CA THR A 75 20.76 -2.52 5.62
C THR A 75 20.10 -3.05 4.34
N ASP A 76 20.91 -3.60 3.42
CA ASP A 76 20.40 -4.27 2.22
C ASP A 76 19.43 -5.43 2.56
N GLU A 77 19.72 -6.16 3.63
CA GLU A 77 18.94 -7.31 4.09
C GLU A 77 17.57 -6.85 4.62
N GLU A 78 17.54 -5.88 5.54
CA GLU A 78 16.28 -5.30 6.07
C GLU A 78 15.43 -4.71 4.95
N LEU A 79 16.05 -4.03 3.98
CA LEU A 79 15.34 -3.45 2.84
C LEU A 79 14.69 -4.53 1.97
N GLN A 80 15.39 -5.62 1.68
CA GLN A 80 14.84 -6.75 0.93
C GLN A 80 13.68 -7.41 1.67
N GLU A 81 13.81 -7.64 2.98
CA GLU A 81 12.72 -8.20 3.80
C GLU A 81 11.50 -7.27 3.82
N MET A 82 11.71 -5.96 3.93
CA MET A 82 10.62 -4.98 3.87
C MET A 82 9.95 -4.93 2.49
N GLU A 83 10.72 -4.99 1.40
CA GLU A 83 10.15 -5.07 0.03
C GLU A 83 9.30 -6.34 -0.14
N LEU A 84 9.78 -7.48 0.34
CA LEU A 84 9.02 -8.74 0.35
C LEU A 84 7.75 -8.61 1.18
N ALA A 85 7.80 -7.99 2.37
CA ALA A 85 6.62 -7.75 3.19
C ALA A 85 5.55 -6.88 2.49
N VAL A 86 5.97 -5.90 1.67
CA VAL A 86 5.04 -5.13 0.83
C VAL A 86 4.46 -5.99 -0.29
N LYS A 87 5.30 -6.76 -1.00
CA LYS A 87 4.84 -7.65 -2.08
C LYS A 87 3.84 -8.70 -1.58
N GLU A 88 4.12 -9.33 -0.45
CA GLU A 88 3.25 -10.31 0.20
C GLU A 88 1.93 -9.69 0.67
N GLY A 89 1.98 -8.50 1.29
CA GLY A 89 0.79 -7.82 1.78
C GLY A 89 -0.15 -7.38 0.66
N TYR A 90 0.40 -6.91 -0.47
CA TYR A 90 -0.37 -6.42 -1.62
C TYR A 90 -0.58 -7.47 -2.73
N LYS A 91 -0.02 -8.68 -2.58
CA LYS A 91 -0.05 -9.76 -3.60
C LYS A 91 0.40 -9.27 -4.98
N LEU A 92 1.45 -8.45 -5.02
CA LEU A 92 2.00 -7.98 -6.29
C LEU A 92 2.58 -9.18 -7.07
N PRO A 93 2.36 -9.29 -8.39
CA PRO A 93 2.99 -10.32 -9.20
C PRO A 93 4.53 -10.18 -9.18
N GLU A 94 5.23 -11.32 -9.23
CA GLU A 94 6.72 -11.41 -9.23
C GLU A 94 7.38 -10.63 -10.38
#